data_AF-A0A3D2SIE6-F1
#
_entry.id   AF-A0A3D2SIE6-F1
#
_cell.length_a   1.000
_cell.length_b   1.000
_cell.length_c   1.000
_cell.angle_alpha   90.00
_cell.angle_beta   90.00
_cell.angle_gamma   90.00
#
_symmetry.space_group_name_H-M   'P 1'
#
loop_
_entity.id
_entity.type
_entity.pdbx_description
1 polymer ?
#
loop_
_entity_poly.entity_id
_entity_poly.type
_entity_poly.pdbx_seq_one_letter_code
_entity_poly.pdbx_strand_id
1 'polypeptide(L)'
;CLIFCFIGLYRIQTTKFLSQHNKKISIKNDLKLVTKFLTIAIPFFIVLFIFFPRLPPLWRVPIASGQAVTGMSDRMSPGDIAQLSQSSTLAFRILGDLKQLPQRQDMYWRAMVLDDYDGATWTNNAINQTPVHYDNEHLKAIDYQYLSAEPQQTWIMSLEHSVPAESTYQMYADGSIKARRMVQSNQPIHLSWIGSKDLKYQNAETNLQHAQQLNFPVQSKTQILAKQLWQQSHAQPELYIKNVLQWYRQQNFVYTLSLGILSGNRTDQFLFETKKGFCEHYASSFVLLMRYAGLPARVVIGYQGGQMAPDGQSWEVRQLDAHAWSEVYMDGIWQRVDPTAAIAPQRVDEGMQQYLQQNDHIWGEQTNHFWKQQNFNFVKNLRVWSDYLGY
;
A
#
# COMPACT_ATOMS: atom_id res chain seq x y z
N CYS A 1 -18.92 -26.66 -24.16
CA CYS A 1 -18.08 -27.86 -24.42
C CYS A 1 -18.30 -29.00 -23.42
N LEU A 2 -18.22 -28.77 -22.10
CA LEU A 2 -18.32 -29.83 -21.08
C LEU A 2 -19.62 -30.67 -21.14
N ILE A 3 -20.77 -30.03 -21.39
CA ILE A 3 -22.07 -30.70 -21.46
C ILE A 3 -22.13 -31.70 -22.63
N PHE A 4 -21.60 -31.33 -23.80
CA PHE A 4 -21.54 -32.23 -24.96
C PHE A 4 -20.60 -33.42 -24.73
N CYS A 5 -19.51 -33.24 -23.99
CA CYS A 5 -18.62 -34.33 -23.59
C CYS A 5 -19.30 -35.30 -22.61
N PHE A 6 -20.06 -34.80 -21.63
CA PHE A 6 -20.82 -35.65 -20.70
C PHE A 6 -21.92 -36.43 -21.40
N ILE A 7 -22.63 -35.82 -22.34
CA ILE A 7 -23.65 -36.49 -23.16
C ILE A 7 -23.02 -37.57 -24.05
N GLY A 8 -21.84 -37.30 -24.61
CA GLY A 8 -21.07 -38.28 -25.39
C GLY A 8 -20.63 -39.49 -24.57
N LEU A 9 -20.07 -39.25 -23.37
CA LEU A 9 -19.66 -40.32 -22.45
C LEU A 9 -20.85 -41.14 -21.94
N TYR A 10 -21.96 -40.48 -21.60
CA TYR A 10 -23.20 -41.14 -21.18
C TYR A 10 -23.81 -42.00 -22.29
N ARG A 11 -23.79 -41.53 -23.55
CA ARG A 11 -24.26 -42.32 -24.70
C ARG A 11 -23.37 -43.52 -25.00
N ILE A 12 -22.05 -43.41 -24.86
CA ILE A 12 -21.11 -44.53 -25.05
C ILE A 12 -21.28 -45.57 -23.95
N GLN A 13 -21.53 -45.13 -22.71
CA GLN A 13 -21.77 -46.01 -21.57
C GLN A 13 -23.10 -46.77 -21.73
N THR A 14 -24.17 -46.09 -22.12
CA THR A 14 -25.50 -46.70 -22.28
C THR A 14 -25.58 -47.64 -23.49
N THR A 15 -24.96 -47.28 -24.63
CA THR A 15 -24.93 -48.16 -25.82
C THR A 15 -24.13 -49.45 -25.60
N LYS A 16 -23.06 -49.43 -24.80
CA LYS A 16 -22.35 -50.67 -24.43
C LYS A 16 -23.06 -51.49 -23.37
N PHE A 17 -23.73 -50.84 -22.42
CA PHE A 17 -24.50 -51.51 -21.38
C PHE A 17 -25.70 -52.29 -21.96
N LEU A 18 -26.40 -51.72 -22.94
CA LEU A 18 -27.52 -52.39 -23.63
C LEU A 18 -27.06 -53.53 -24.56
N SER A 19 -25.81 -53.53 -25.02
CA SER A 19 -25.26 -54.55 -25.92
C SER A 19 -24.80 -55.85 -25.21
N GLN A 20 -24.84 -55.91 -23.88
CA GLN A 20 -24.17 -56.97 -23.12
C GLN A 20 -25.09 -57.88 -22.30
N HIS A 21 -26.36 -58.02 -22.67
CA HIS A 21 -27.28 -58.85 -21.90
C HIS A 21 -27.14 -60.37 -22.08
N ASN A 22 -26.07 -60.90 -22.70
CA ASN A 22 -25.95 -62.36 -22.85
C ASN A 22 -24.54 -62.98 -23.00
N LYS A 23 -23.50 -62.45 -22.34
CA LYS A 23 -22.22 -63.19 -22.21
C LYS A 23 -21.66 -63.11 -20.79
N LYS A 24 -21.30 -64.29 -20.25
CA LYS A 24 -20.61 -64.48 -18.96
C LYS A 24 -19.57 -63.38 -18.72
N ILE A 25 -19.76 -62.63 -17.63
CA ILE A 25 -18.90 -61.55 -17.19
C ILE A 25 -17.48 -62.09 -17.00
N SER A 26 -16.54 -61.65 -17.85
CA SER A 26 -15.13 -61.95 -17.73
C SER A 26 -14.45 -60.75 -17.11
N ILE A 27 -14.13 -60.84 -15.82
CA ILE A 27 -13.43 -59.80 -15.02
C ILE A 27 -12.17 -59.28 -15.74
N LYS A 28 -11.50 -60.14 -16.52
CA LYS A 28 -10.33 -59.77 -17.34
C LYS A 28 -10.64 -58.73 -18.43
N ASN A 29 -11.83 -58.78 -19.03
CA ASN A 29 -12.23 -57.86 -20.09
C ASN A 29 -12.61 -56.48 -19.52
N ASP A 30 -13.26 -56.46 -18.35
CA ASP A 30 -13.60 -55.21 -17.67
C ASP A 30 -12.35 -54.51 -17.13
N LEU A 31 -11.42 -55.27 -16.54
CA LEU A 31 -10.14 -54.74 -16.08
C LEU A 31 -9.34 -54.12 -17.25
N LYS A 32 -9.31 -54.78 -18.41
CA LYS A 32 -8.64 -54.26 -19.61
C LYS A 32 -9.29 -52.96 -20.12
N LEU A 33 -10.62 -52.86 -20.02
CA LEU A 33 -11.35 -51.66 -20.41
C LEU A 33 -11.07 -50.49 -19.47
N VAL A 34 -11.13 -50.73 -18.16
CA VAL A 34 -10.86 -49.74 -17.11
C VAL A 34 -9.43 -49.23 -17.19
N THR A 35 -8.44 -50.13 -17.34
CA THR A 35 -7.04 -49.73 -17.50
C THR A 35 -6.85 -48.85 -18.72
N LYS A 36 -7.47 -49.19 -19.86
CA LYS A 36 -7.38 -48.37 -21.09
C LYS A 36 -7.95 -46.96 -20.89
N PHE A 37 -9.07 -46.82 -20.18
CA PHE A 37 -9.63 -45.50 -19.87
C PHE A 37 -8.74 -44.70 -18.93
N LEU A 38 -8.17 -45.34 -17.91
CA LEU A 38 -7.22 -44.68 -17.00
C LEU A 38 -5.96 -44.19 -17.72
N THR A 39 -5.41 -44.97 -18.66
CA THR A 39 -4.21 -44.57 -19.41
C THR A 39 -4.45 -43.32 -20.28
N ILE A 40 -5.69 -43.09 -20.72
CA ILE A 40 -6.06 -41.89 -21.49
C ILE A 40 -6.42 -40.73 -20.56
N ALA A 41 -7.14 -41.01 -19.47
CA ALA A 41 -7.62 -40.00 -18.55
C ALA A 41 -6.50 -39.36 -17.71
N ILE A 42 -5.51 -40.15 -17.27
CA ILE A 42 -4.41 -39.65 -16.42
C ILE A 42 -3.62 -38.51 -17.08
N PRO A 43 -3.05 -38.67 -18.30
CA PRO A 43 -2.32 -37.58 -18.94
C PRO A 43 -3.19 -36.36 -19.23
N PHE A 44 -4.47 -36.55 -19.56
CA PHE A 44 -5.42 -35.45 -19.71
C PHE A 44 -5.64 -34.69 -18.39
N PHE A 45 -5.80 -35.40 -17.27
CA PHE A 45 -5.91 -34.80 -15.95
C PHE A 45 -4.63 -34.07 -15.53
N ILE A 46 -3.45 -34.61 -15.84
CA ILE A 46 -2.17 -33.97 -15.55
C ILE A 46 -2.05 -32.65 -16.32
N VAL A 47 -2.40 -32.63 -17.61
CA VAL A 47 -2.43 -31.39 -18.42
C VAL A 47 -3.41 -30.40 -17.83
N LEU A 48 -4.63 -30.84 -17.48
CA LEU A 48 -5.63 -29.97 -16.88
C LEU A 48 -5.16 -29.41 -15.53
N PHE A 49 -4.43 -30.18 -14.74
CA PHE A 49 -3.92 -29.75 -13.43
C PHE A 49 -2.72 -28.80 -13.52
N ILE A 50 -1.93 -28.88 -14.59
CA ILE A 50 -0.80 -27.97 -14.84
C ILE A 50 -1.30 -26.65 -15.44
N PHE A 51 -2.31 -26.69 -16.33
CA PHE A 51 -2.74 -25.52 -17.10
C PHE A 51 -4.00 -24.83 -16.57
N PHE A 52 -4.86 -25.50 -15.81
CA PHE A 52 -5.99 -24.83 -15.13
C PHE A 52 -5.62 -24.48 -13.69
N PRO A 53 -5.76 -23.20 -13.28
CA PRO A 53 -5.60 -22.82 -11.89
C PRO A 53 -6.67 -23.52 -11.06
N ARG A 54 -6.26 -24.12 -9.93
CA ARG A 54 -7.22 -24.74 -9.00
C ARG A 54 -8.11 -23.64 -8.44
N LEU A 55 -9.37 -23.60 -8.87
CA LEU A 55 -10.34 -22.70 -8.28
C LEU A 55 -10.56 -23.11 -6.82
N PRO A 56 -10.39 -22.20 -5.85
CA PRO A 56 -10.75 -22.49 -4.48
C PRO A 56 -12.26 -22.81 -4.39
N PRO A 57 -12.70 -23.60 -3.40
CA PRO A 57 -14.11 -23.90 -3.20
C PRO A 57 -14.92 -22.61 -3.04
N LEU A 58 -16.01 -22.46 -3.79
CA LEU A 58 -16.90 -21.28 -3.77
C LEU A 58 -17.63 -21.06 -2.41
N TRP A 59 -17.43 -21.95 -1.44
CA TRP A 59 -18.06 -21.95 -0.12
C TRP A 59 -17.07 -21.84 1.03
N ARG A 60 -15.83 -21.38 0.78
CA ARG A 60 -14.87 -21.14 1.85
C ARG A 60 -15.27 -19.86 2.60
N VAL A 61 -15.77 -20.01 3.82
CA VAL A 61 -15.70 -18.95 4.83
C VAL A 61 -14.21 -18.64 5.02
N PRO A 62 -13.76 -17.38 4.86
CA PRO A 62 -12.37 -17.02 5.01
C PRO A 62 -11.99 -17.13 6.49
N ILE A 63 -11.58 -18.32 6.91
CA ILE A 63 -10.86 -18.47 8.16
C ILE A 63 -9.43 -18.02 7.84
N ALA A 64 -9.07 -16.85 8.38
CA ALA A 64 -7.76 -16.23 8.20
C ALA A 64 -6.63 -17.21 8.57
N SER A 65 -6.09 -17.88 7.56
CA SER A 65 -4.87 -18.66 7.68
C SER A 65 -3.68 -17.70 7.67
N GLY A 66 -3.24 -17.30 8.87
CA GLY A 66 -1.84 -16.99 9.21
C GLY A 66 -1.15 -15.74 8.66
N GLN A 67 -1.54 -15.18 7.52
CA GLN A 67 -1.00 -13.92 6.97
C GLN A 67 -2.06 -13.25 6.10
N ALA A 68 -3.18 -12.85 6.71
CA ALA A 68 -4.00 -11.83 6.09
C ALA A 68 -3.18 -10.54 6.09
N VAL A 69 -2.88 -9.99 4.91
CA VAL A 69 -2.39 -8.61 4.80
C VAL A 69 -3.60 -7.74 5.15
N THR A 70 -3.82 -7.51 6.44
CA THR A 70 -4.70 -6.45 6.92
C THR A 70 -4.12 -5.14 6.37
N GLY A 71 -4.94 -4.27 5.79
CA GLY A 71 -4.46 -3.00 5.25
C GLY A 71 -3.72 -2.11 6.28
N MET A 72 -3.44 -0.86 5.90
CA MET A 72 -2.77 0.13 6.74
C MET A 72 -3.34 0.18 8.17
N SER A 73 -2.50 0.34 9.20
CA SER A 73 -2.94 0.45 10.61
C SER A 73 -2.81 1.87 11.17
N ASP A 74 -3.37 2.13 12.34
CA ASP A 74 -3.28 3.41 13.08
C ASP A 74 -1.96 3.64 13.83
N ARG A 75 -1.02 2.71 13.64
CA ARG A 75 0.35 2.73 14.16
C ARG A 75 1.34 2.40 13.05
N MET A 76 2.59 2.77 13.25
CA MET A 76 3.69 2.41 12.37
C MET A 76 4.91 2.01 13.20
N SER A 77 5.23 0.72 13.20
CA SER A 77 6.50 0.17 13.66
C SER A 77 7.38 -0.21 12.45
N PRO A 78 8.71 -0.28 12.62
CA PRO A 78 9.59 -0.82 11.57
C PRO A 78 9.16 -2.21 11.12
N GLY A 79 8.98 -2.38 9.81
CA GLY A 79 8.52 -3.57 9.13
C GLY A 79 7.07 -3.48 8.67
N ASP A 80 6.22 -2.66 9.30
CA ASP A 80 4.77 -2.66 9.06
C ASP A 80 4.46 -2.24 7.60
N ILE A 81 5.02 -1.12 7.13
CA ILE A 81 4.79 -0.65 5.76
C ILE A 81 5.54 -1.54 4.76
N ALA A 82 6.75 -1.99 5.11
CA ALA A 82 7.51 -2.91 4.28
C ALA A 82 6.77 -4.23 4.02
N GLN A 83 5.97 -4.73 4.97
CA GLN A 83 5.14 -5.92 4.82
C GLN A 83 3.95 -5.66 3.88
N LEU A 84 3.25 -4.54 4.04
CA LEU A 84 2.17 -4.13 3.13
C LEU A 84 2.69 -4.00 1.70
N SER A 85 3.88 -3.43 1.54
CA SER A 85 4.48 -3.18 0.25
C SER A 85 4.82 -4.45 -0.55
N GLN A 86 4.73 -5.64 0.07
CA GLN A 86 4.94 -6.93 -0.62
C GLN A 86 3.68 -7.50 -1.27
N SER A 87 2.54 -6.86 -1.05
CA SER A 87 1.25 -7.32 -1.58
C SER A 87 0.83 -6.54 -2.83
N SER A 88 0.48 -7.25 -3.89
CA SER A 88 -0.12 -6.67 -5.11
C SER A 88 -1.63 -6.55 -5.05
N THR A 89 -2.26 -6.81 -3.90
CA THR A 89 -3.71 -6.67 -3.72
C THR A 89 -4.13 -5.21 -3.94
N LEU A 90 -5.28 -5.02 -4.59
CA LEU A 90 -5.88 -3.70 -4.77
C LEU A 90 -6.24 -3.11 -3.40
N ALA A 91 -5.86 -1.85 -3.14
CA ALA A 91 -6.25 -1.13 -1.95
C ALA A 91 -7.51 -0.28 -2.23
N PHE A 92 -7.48 0.51 -3.32
CA PHE A 92 -8.62 1.30 -3.77
C PHE A 92 -8.47 1.72 -5.24
N ARG A 93 -9.57 2.21 -5.81
CA ARG A 93 -9.63 2.84 -7.13
C ARG A 93 -10.06 4.29 -7.00
N ILE A 94 -9.59 5.09 -7.95
CA ILE A 94 -10.05 6.46 -8.16
C ILE A 94 -10.76 6.53 -9.50
N LEU A 95 -11.96 7.11 -9.49
CA LEU A 95 -12.80 7.31 -10.66
C LEU A 95 -13.00 8.81 -10.91
N GLY A 96 -13.24 9.20 -12.15
CA GLY A 96 -13.47 10.60 -12.55
C GLY A 96 -12.63 11.00 -13.75
N ASP A 97 -12.43 12.30 -13.96
CA ASP A 97 -11.55 12.78 -15.03
C ASP A 97 -10.08 12.69 -14.59
N LEU A 98 -9.48 11.53 -14.85
CA LEU A 98 -8.11 11.21 -14.45
C LEU A 98 -7.06 12.17 -15.06
N LYS A 99 -7.40 12.91 -16.12
CA LYS A 99 -6.48 13.91 -16.72
C LYS A 99 -6.38 15.20 -15.91
N GLN A 100 -7.35 15.48 -15.06
CA GLN A 100 -7.35 16.64 -14.17
C GLN A 100 -6.61 16.38 -12.87
N LEU A 101 -6.41 15.10 -12.50
CA LEU A 101 -5.63 14.73 -11.34
C LEU A 101 -4.16 15.18 -11.48
N PRO A 102 -3.45 15.42 -10.36
CA PRO A 102 -2.04 15.79 -10.40
C PRO A 102 -1.19 14.69 -11.03
N GLN A 103 0.05 15.01 -11.40
CA GLN A 103 0.99 14.00 -11.89
C GLN A 103 1.26 12.94 -10.81
N ARG A 104 1.61 11.73 -11.23
CA ARG A 104 1.85 10.58 -10.32
C ARG A 104 2.76 10.90 -9.14
N GLN A 105 3.87 11.59 -9.41
CA GLN A 105 4.85 12.00 -8.40
C GLN A 105 4.22 12.87 -7.28
N ASP A 106 3.13 13.58 -7.58
CA ASP A 106 2.40 14.45 -6.67
C ASP A 106 1.15 13.77 -6.07
N MET A 107 0.83 12.54 -6.47
CA MET A 107 -0.28 11.75 -5.95
C MET A 107 0.08 11.10 -4.60
N TYR A 108 0.02 11.89 -3.53
CA TYR A 108 0.12 11.40 -2.16
C TYR A 108 -1.29 11.20 -1.59
N TRP A 109 -1.65 9.94 -1.37
CA TRP A 109 -2.94 9.50 -0.85
C TRP A 109 -2.87 9.39 0.67
N ARG A 110 -3.12 10.50 1.36
CA ARG A 110 -3.10 10.59 2.83
C ARG A 110 -4.17 9.69 3.44
N ALA A 111 -3.77 8.85 4.40
CA ALA A 111 -4.69 8.17 5.30
C ALA A 111 -4.76 8.89 6.65
N MET A 112 -3.62 9.06 7.33
CA MET A 112 -3.55 9.72 8.63
C MET A 112 -2.14 10.20 9.00
N VAL A 113 -2.06 11.00 10.05
CA VAL A 113 -0.81 11.46 10.66
C VAL A 113 -0.47 10.64 11.90
N LEU A 114 0.82 10.37 12.09
CA LEU A 114 1.39 9.80 13.30
C LEU A 114 2.43 10.77 13.88
N ASP A 115 2.20 11.22 15.10
CA ASP A 115 2.95 12.30 15.74
C ASP A 115 3.34 12.01 17.19
N ASP A 116 2.89 10.91 17.77
CA ASP A 116 3.43 10.39 19.03
C ASP A 116 4.44 9.27 18.74
N TYR A 117 5.56 9.27 19.48
CA TYR A 117 6.66 8.33 19.27
C TYR A 117 7.24 7.86 20.61
N ASP A 118 7.19 6.55 20.82
CA ASP A 118 7.60 5.90 22.07
C ASP A 118 9.07 5.42 22.08
N GLY A 119 9.82 5.69 21.01
CA GLY A 119 11.18 5.18 20.79
C GLY A 119 11.26 3.98 19.83
N ALA A 120 10.12 3.40 19.45
CA ALA A 120 10.06 2.32 18.47
C ALA A 120 8.91 2.45 17.47
N THR A 121 7.76 2.96 17.91
CA THR A 121 6.50 2.98 17.16
C THR A 121 5.94 4.39 17.12
N TRP A 122 5.43 4.77 15.96
CA TRP A 122 4.66 5.99 15.77
C TRP A 122 3.16 5.70 15.90
N THR A 123 2.42 6.56 16.59
CA THR A 123 0.96 6.45 16.76
C THR A 123 0.28 7.81 16.54
N ASN A 124 -1.03 7.78 16.31
CA ASN A 124 -1.86 8.97 16.16
C ASN A 124 -2.21 9.58 17.53
N ASN A 125 -2.11 10.90 17.68
CA ASN A 125 -2.60 11.62 18.85
C ASN A 125 -4.10 11.97 18.78
N ALA A 126 -4.79 11.94 19.93
CA ALA A 126 -6.15 12.47 20.12
C ALA A 126 -6.37 13.89 19.55
N ILE A 127 -5.39 14.80 19.62
CA ILE A 127 -5.50 16.16 19.04
C ILE A 127 -5.83 16.08 17.54
N ASN A 128 -5.19 15.16 16.83
CA ASN A 128 -5.42 14.93 15.41
C ASN A 128 -6.84 14.44 15.12
N GLN A 129 -7.51 13.82 16.08
CA GLN A 129 -8.89 13.33 15.95
C GLN A 129 -9.96 14.37 16.28
N THR A 130 -9.59 15.64 16.36
CA THR A 130 -10.55 16.74 16.47
C THR A 130 -11.18 17.03 15.10
N PRO A 131 -12.51 16.95 14.94
CA PRO A 131 -13.18 17.32 13.69
C PRO A 131 -12.95 18.78 13.34
N VAL A 132 -12.73 19.06 12.06
CA VAL A 132 -12.56 20.42 11.53
C VAL A 132 -13.49 20.65 10.35
N HIS A 133 -13.99 21.87 10.22
CA HIS A 133 -14.77 22.29 9.06
C HIS A 133 -13.91 23.21 8.20
N TYR A 134 -13.83 22.91 6.90
CA TYR A 134 -13.12 23.74 5.94
C TYR A 134 -14.14 24.45 5.06
N ASP A 135 -14.02 25.76 4.98
CA ASP A 135 -14.75 26.56 4.00
C ASP A 135 -14.08 26.37 2.64
N ASN A 136 -14.80 25.74 1.72
CA ASN A 136 -14.37 25.41 0.37
C ASN A 136 -15.19 26.13 -0.71
N GLU A 137 -16.09 27.06 -0.35
CA GLU A 137 -17.04 27.67 -1.29
C GLU A 137 -16.38 28.49 -2.41
N HIS A 138 -15.11 28.87 -2.24
CA HIS A 138 -14.38 29.73 -3.19
C HIS A 138 -13.18 29.07 -3.86
N LEU A 139 -12.92 27.79 -3.57
CA LEU A 139 -11.74 27.09 -4.10
C LEU A 139 -12.09 26.35 -5.40
N LYS A 140 -11.23 26.47 -6.41
CA LYS A 140 -11.33 25.66 -7.61
C LYS A 140 -11.02 24.21 -7.24
N ALA A 141 -12.05 23.38 -7.20
CA ALA A 141 -11.92 21.98 -6.86
C ALA A 141 -11.99 21.07 -8.09
N ILE A 142 -11.28 19.94 -8.04
CA ILE A 142 -11.38 18.85 -9.00
C ILE A 142 -12.07 17.70 -8.31
N ASP A 143 -13.24 17.34 -8.80
CA ASP A 143 -14.02 16.24 -8.24
C ASP A 143 -13.51 14.89 -8.73
N TYR A 144 -13.42 13.95 -7.80
CA TYR A 144 -13.08 12.56 -8.07
C TYR A 144 -13.81 11.65 -7.09
N GLN A 145 -13.87 10.36 -7.39
CA GLN A 145 -14.50 9.38 -6.52
C GLN A 145 -13.47 8.37 -6.02
N TYR A 146 -13.52 8.08 -4.73
CA TYR A 146 -12.74 7.05 -4.09
C TYR A 146 -13.57 5.78 -3.93
N LEU A 147 -13.07 4.63 -4.38
CA LEU A 147 -13.73 3.34 -4.24
C LEU A 147 -12.79 2.36 -3.50
N SER A 148 -13.12 2.04 -2.26
CA SER A 148 -12.33 1.10 -1.45
C SER A 148 -12.43 -0.33 -1.98
N ALA A 149 -11.33 -1.08 -1.94
CA ALA A 149 -11.36 -2.53 -2.10
C ALA A 149 -11.64 -3.25 -0.76
N GLU A 150 -11.56 -2.55 0.37
CA GLU A 150 -11.81 -3.09 1.71
C GLU A 150 -13.04 -2.39 2.34
N PRO A 151 -14.22 -3.03 2.39
CA PRO A 151 -15.47 -2.38 2.81
C PRO A 151 -15.52 -2.02 4.30
N GLN A 152 -14.61 -2.57 5.11
CA GLN A 152 -14.56 -2.35 6.56
C GLN A 152 -13.66 -1.17 6.95
N GLN A 153 -12.95 -0.57 5.98
CA GLN A 153 -12.03 0.52 6.24
C GLN A 153 -12.78 1.79 6.64
N THR A 154 -12.34 2.45 7.72
CA THR A 154 -13.04 3.64 8.27
C THR A 154 -12.42 4.97 7.86
N TRP A 155 -11.12 4.97 7.55
CA TRP A 155 -10.41 6.13 6.98
C TRP A 155 -10.37 6.04 5.45
N ILE A 156 -10.46 7.20 4.82
CA ILE A 156 -10.49 7.35 3.37
C ILE A 156 -9.12 7.84 2.90
N MET A 157 -8.50 7.10 1.99
CA MET A 157 -7.23 7.51 1.37
C MET A 157 -7.53 8.55 0.30
N SER A 158 -7.19 9.79 0.58
CA SER A 158 -7.52 10.93 -0.28
C SER A 158 -6.26 11.67 -0.73
N LEU A 159 -6.30 12.33 -1.90
CA LEU A 159 -5.21 13.23 -2.26
C LEU A 159 -5.06 14.28 -1.18
N GLU A 160 -3.84 14.63 -0.83
CA GLU A 160 -3.61 15.73 0.10
C GLU A 160 -4.37 16.99 -0.34
N HIS A 161 -5.00 17.65 0.62
CA HIS A 161 -5.91 18.78 0.39
C HIS A 161 -7.19 18.41 -0.36
N SER A 162 -7.74 17.21 -0.13
CA SER A 162 -9.09 16.87 -0.56
C SER A 162 -10.10 17.06 0.56
N VAL A 163 -11.31 17.46 0.21
CA VAL A 163 -12.44 17.61 1.11
C VAL A 163 -13.56 16.63 0.74
N PRO A 164 -14.30 16.07 1.71
CA PRO A 164 -15.45 15.24 1.39
C PRO A 164 -16.61 16.09 0.86
N ALA A 165 -17.25 15.64 -0.22
CA ALA A 165 -18.45 16.29 -0.76
C ALA A 165 -19.74 15.89 -0.01
N GLU A 166 -19.68 14.79 0.75
CA GLU A 166 -20.82 14.20 1.44
C GLU A 166 -20.74 14.39 2.96
N SER A 167 -21.88 14.70 3.61
CA SER A 167 -21.95 14.91 5.06
C SER A 167 -21.68 13.66 5.91
N THR A 168 -21.69 12.47 5.30
CA THR A 168 -21.39 11.19 5.95
C THR A 168 -19.92 11.08 6.36
N TYR A 169 -19.04 11.85 5.72
CA TYR A 169 -17.61 11.89 5.98
C TYR A 169 -17.24 13.20 6.68
N GLN A 170 -16.17 13.15 7.46
CA GLN A 170 -15.69 14.26 8.27
C GLN A 170 -14.18 14.39 8.13
N MET A 171 -13.69 15.62 7.96
CA MET A 171 -12.27 15.91 8.03
C MET A 171 -11.84 16.19 9.47
N TYR A 172 -10.59 15.83 9.76
CA TYR A 172 -9.96 15.98 11.05
C TYR A 172 -8.75 16.92 11.00
N ALA A 173 -8.26 17.35 12.17
CA ALA A 173 -7.21 18.35 12.30
C ALA A 173 -5.88 17.96 11.62
N ASP A 174 -5.65 16.66 11.39
CA ASP A 174 -4.51 16.13 10.66
C ASP A 174 -4.71 16.02 9.13
N GLY A 175 -5.86 16.48 8.64
CA GLY A 175 -6.27 16.36 7.24
C GLY A 175 -6.79 14.97 6.86
N SER A 176 -6.93 14.03 7.81
CA SER A 176 -7.55 12.74 7.53
C SER A 176 -9.05 12.89 7.31
N ILE A 177 -9.63 12.02 6.47
CA ILE A 177 -11.07 11.93 6.23
C ILE A 177 -11.53 10.58 6.77
N LYS A 178 -12.56 10.58 7.64
CA LYS A 178 -13.16 9.35 8.18
C LYS A 178 -14.67 9.39 8.06
N ALA A 179 -15.28 8.22 7.96
CA ALA A 179 -16.73 8.09 8.04
C ALA A 179 -17.21 8.40 9.47
N ARG A 180 -18.29 9.19 9.62
CA ARG A 180 -18.87 9.53 10.93
C ARG A 180 -19.47 8.32 11.65
N ARG A 181 -19.80 7.27 10.89
CA ARG A 181 -20.31 5.98 11.36
C ARG A 181 -19.64 4.89 10.53
N MET A 182 -19.54 3.68 11.05
CA MET A 182 -19.06 2.55 10.27
C MET A 182 -20.04 2.29 9.12
N VAL A 183 -19.66 2.67 7.91
CA VAL A 183 -20.44 2.46 6.69
C VAL A 183 -19.76 1.32 5.93
N GLN A 184 -20.32 0.12 6.01
CA GLN A 184 -19.94 -0.95 5.08
C GLN A 184 -20.61 -0.65 3.74
N SER A 185 -19.88 -0.04 2.82
CA SER A 185 -20.38 0.28 1.50
C SER A 185 -19.31 0.09 0.44
N ASN A 186 -19.69 -0.56 -0.66
CA ASN A 186 -18.90 -0.65 -1.89
C ASN A 186 -19.27 0.47 -2.87
N GLN A 187 -19.87 1.56 -2.39
CA GLN A 187 -20.18 2.71 -3.23
C GLN A 187 -18.98 3.66 -3.31
N PRO A 188 -18.76 4.30 -4.47
CA PRO A 188 -17.77 5.36 -4.58
C PRO A 188 -18.11 6.54 -3.66
N ILE A 189 -17.09 7.11 -3.04
CA ILE A 189 -17.15 8.26 -2.13
C ILE A 189 -16.71 9.50 -2.91
N HIS A 190 -17.56 10.53 -2.93
CA HIS A 190 -17.25 11.76 -3.64
C HIS A 190 -16.31 12.66 -2.83
N LEU A 191 -15.18 13.01 -3.44
CA LEU A 191 -14.15 13.88 -2.88
C LEU A 191 -13.84 15.01 -3.87
N SER A 192 -13.45 16.16 -3.33
CA SER A 192 -13.07 17.32 -4.13
C SER A 192 -11.65 17.72 -3.75
N TRP A 193 -10.72 17.65 -4.70
CA TRP A 193 -9.33 18.09 -4.49
C TRP A 193 -9.20 19.58 -4.74
N ILE A 194 -8.82 20.34 -3.70
CA ILE A 194 -8.74 21.82 -3.75
C ILE A 194 -7.32 22.37 -3.95
N GLY A 195 -6.32 21.50 -4.09
CA GLY A 195 -4.93 21.89 -4.34
C GLY A 195 -4.17 22.41 -3.10
N SER A 196 -2.88 22.72 -3.28
CA SER A 196 -1.92 22.84 -2.18
C SER A 196 -1.75 24.21 -1.52
N LYS A 197 -2.44 25.27 -1.98
CA LYS A 197 -2.02 26.64 -1.66
C LYS A 197 -2.76 27.33 -0.51
N ASP A 198 -3.96 26.90 -0.13
CA ASP A 198 -4.83 27.75 0.70
C ASP A 198 -5.37 27.10 1.98
N LEU A 199 -5.03 25.84 2.28
CA LEU A 199 -5.51 25.18 3.50
C LEU A 199 -4.69 25.58 4.73
N LYS A 200 -5.17 26.57 5.47
CA LYS A 200 -4.71 26.87 6.83
C LYS A 200 -5.47 25.98 7.82
N TYR A 201 -4.76 25.07 8.47
CA TYR A 201 -5.32 24.21 9.52
C TYR A 201 -5.69 25.07 10.75
N GLN A 202 -6.99 25.12 11.09
CA GLN A 202 -7.45 25.71 12.36
C GLN A 202 -7.00 24.80 13.53
N ASN A 203 -6.55 25.39 14.65
CA ASN A 203 -5.94 24.73 15.83
C ASN A 203 -4.42 24.40 15.74
N ALA A 204 -3.64 25.27 15.11
CA ALA A 204 -2.20 25.04 14.93
C ALA A 204 -1.42 24.91 16.26
N GLU A 205 -1.53 25.85 17.21
CA GLU A 205 -0.53 25.95 18.31
C GLU A 205 -0.36 24.70 19.18
N THR A 206 -1.44 24.08 19.67
CA THR A 206 -1.33 22.87 20.51
C THR A 206 -0.82 21.65 19.72
N ASN A 207 -1.20 21.54 18.45
CA ASN A 207 -0.70 20.49 17.55
C ASN A 207 0.80 20.68 17.28
N LEU A 208 1.25 21.92 17.12
CA LEU A 208 2.66 22.26 16.90
C LEU A 208 3.54 21.96 18.10
N GLN A 209 3.10 22.32 19.31
CA GLN A 209 3.84 21.99 20.52
C GLN A 209 4.00 20.47 20.67
N HIS A 210 2.93 19.71 20.43
CA HIS A 210 3.02 18.25 20.47
C HIS A 210 3.93 17.70 19.37
N ALA A 211 3.85 18.22 18.15
CA ALA A 211 4.71 17.82 17.05
C ALA A 211 6.18 18.24 17.20
N GLN A 212 6.54 19.00 18.24
CA GLN A 212 7.93 19.28 18.65
C GLN A 212 8.39 18.37 19.81
N GLN A 213 7.47 17.71 20.52
CA GLN A 213 7.79 16.93 21.71
C GLN A 213 8.59 15.66 21.38
N LEU A 214 9.53 15.36 22.27
CA LEU A 214 10.38 14.17 22.27
C LEU A 214 10.20 13.49 23.64
N ASN A 215 9.34 12.47 23.70
CA ASN A 215 8.99 11.78 24.96
C ASN A 215 9.95 10.63 25.31
N PHE A 216 11.13 10.57 24.69
CA PHE A 216 12.09 9.46 24.78
C PHE A 216 13.52 10.01 24.95
N PRO A 217 14.47 9.24 25.52
CA PRO A 217 15.72 9.79 26.04
C PRO A 217 16.56 10.54 25.01
N VAL A 218 16.98 11.74 25.42
CA VAL A 218 17.45 12.85 24.58
C VAL A 218 18.91 12.68 24.11
N GLN A 219 19.66 11.67 24.57
CA GLN A 219 21.11 11.53 24.31
C GLN A 219 21.46 10.54 23.18
N SER A 220 20.85 10.70 22.01
CA SER A 220 21.15 9.86 20.83
C SER A 220 22.22 10.48 19.92
N LYS A 221 22.92 9.67 19.12
CA LYS A 221 23.79 10.18 18.04
C LYS A 221 22.99 11.00 17.04
N THR A 222 21.73 10.64 16.83
CA THR A 222 20.77 11.38 16.01
C THR A 222 20.58 12.81 16.51
N GLN A 223 20.46 13.04 17.83
CA GLN A 223 20.36 14.40 18.36
C GLN A 223 21.62 15.21 18.09
N ILE A 224 22.80 14.62 18.27
CA ILE A 224 24.09 15.29 18.02
C ILE A 224 24.17 15.71 16.55
N LEU A 225 23.82 14.81 15.62
CA LEU A 225 23.74 15.11 14.19
C LEU A 225 22.75 16.25 13.90
N ALA A 226 21.56 16.20 14.51
CA ALA A 226 20.54 17.24 14.31
C ALA A 226 21.06 18.62 14.74
N LYS A 227 21.67 18.72 15.92
CA LYS A 227 22.27 19.97 16.43
C LYS A 227 23.41 20.47 15.55
N GLN A 228 24.27 19.58 15.06
CA GLN A 228 25.37 19.94 14.16
C GLN A 228 24.84 20.49 12.83
N LEU A 229 23.93 19.77 12.18
CA LEU A 229 23.34 20.20 10.92
C LEU A 229 22.55 21.50 11.10
N TRP A 230 21.89 21.70 12.25
CA TRP A 230 21.17 22.95 12.57
C TRP A 230 22.10 24.16 12.63
N GLN A 231 23.24 24.00 13.30
CA GLN A 231 24.28 25.03 13.35
C GLN A 231 24.87 25.33 11.97
N GLN A 232 25.17 24.29 11.17
CA GLN A 232 25.66 24.44 9.79
C GLN A 232 24.64 25.12 8.87
N SER A 233 23.36 25.06 9.23
CA SER A 233 22.27 25.67 8.48
C SER A 233 21.91 27.06 8.99
N HIS A 234 22.77 27.68 9.81
CA HIS A 234 22.59 29.03 10.36
C HIS A 234 21.23 29.22 11.06
N ALA A 235 20.70 28.17 11.68
CA ALA A 235 19.37 28.16 12.30
C ALA A 235 18.21 28.54 11.35
N GLN A 236 18.37 28.29 10.05
CA GLN A 236 17.33 28.49 9.04
C GLN A 236 16.63 27.17 8.72
N PRO A 237 15.30 27.04 8.96
CA PRO A 237 14.55 25.79 8.75
C PRO A 237 14.66 25.21 7.33
N GLU A 238 14.51 26.04 6.29
CA GLU A 238 14.58 25.60 4.90
C GLU A 238 15.97 25.05 4.55
N LEU A 239 17.03 25.77 4.95
CA LEU A 239 18.40 25.34 4.72
C LEU A 239 18.72 24.05 5.50
N TYR A 240 18.16 23.92 6.71
CA TYR A 240 18.30 22.73 7.53
C TYR A 240 17.69 21.48 6.87
N ILE A 241 16.45 21.57 6.40
CA ILE A 241 15.80 20.49 5.67
C ILE A 241 16.62 20.09 4.45
N LYS A 242 17.06 21.07 3.66
CA LYS A 242 17.90 20.83 2.48
C LYS A 242 19.20 20.11 2.85
N ASN A 243 19.87 20.54 3.91
CA ASN A 243 21.12 19.93 4.38
C ASN A 243 20.91 18.51 4.90
N VAL A 244 19.79 18.22 5.57
CA VAL A 244 19.42 16.86 6.00
C VAL A 244 19.18 15.95 4.79
N LEU A 245 18.41 16.39 3.80
CA LEU A 245 18.17 15.62 2.57
C LEU A 245 19.46 15.39 1.77
N GLN A 246 20.33 16.40 1.72
CA GLN A 246 21.66 16.28 1.12
C GLN A 246 22.55 15.29 1.89
N TRP A 247 22.50 15.29 3.22
CA TRP A 247 23.24 14.34 4.03
C TRP A 247 22.81 12.90 3.75
N TYR A 248 21.50 12.62 3.63
CA TYR A 248 21.00 11.30 3.20
C TYR A 248 21.61 10.89 1.85
N ARG A 249 21.62 11.79 0.85
CA ARG A 249 22.19 11.53 -0.48
C ARG A 249 23.69 11.20 -0.44
N GLN A 250 24.44 11.81 0.48
CA GLN A 250 25.89 11.68 0.54
C GLN A 250 26.39 10.48 1.35
N GLN A 251 25.54 9.89 2.19
CA GLN A 251 25.96 8.90 3.19
C GLN A 251 25.80 7.43 2.76
N ASN A 252 25.57 7.16 1.47
CA ASN A 252 25.36 5.83 0.89
C ASN A 252 24.16 5.08 1.48
N PHE A 253 23.06 5.79 1.73
CA PHE A 253 21.79 5.16 2.13
C PHE A 253 21.20 4.33 0.99
N VAL A 254 20.56 3.21 1.34
CA VAL A 254 19.97 2.26 0.40
C VAL A 254 18.51 2.00 0.75
N TYR A 255 17.63 2.13 -0.24
CA TYR A 255 16.21 1.82 -0.12
C TYR A 255 15.96 0.33 -0.42
N THR A 256 15.52 -0.45 0.56
CA THR A 256 15.38 -1.92 0.44
C THR A 256 14.26 -2.48 1.34
N LEU A 257 13.65 -3.59 0.93
CA LEU A 257 12.70 -4.38 1.73
C LEU A 257 13.41 -5.44 2.59
N SER A 258 14.70 -5.69 2.36
CA SER A 258 15.52 -6.65 3.10
C SER A 258 16.20 -6.00 4.29
N LEU A 259 15.46 -5.87 5.39
CA LEU A 259 15.96 -5.24 6.60
C LEU A 259 16.67 -6.26 7.50
N GLY A 260 17.82 -5.87 8.05
CA GLY A 260 18.42 -6.60 9.17
C GLY A 260 17.64 -6.36 10.45
N ILE A 261 17.88 -7.18 11.48
CA ILE A 261 17.27 -6.97 12.80
C ILE A 261 17.92 -5.74 13.45
N LEU A 262 17.13 -4.71 13.71
CA LEU A 262 17.55 -3.53 14.49
C LEU A 262 17.26 -3.78 15.99
N SER A 263 18.25 -3.51 16.84
CA SER A 263 18.18 -3.64 18.30
C SER A 263 18.51 -2.31 19.01
N GLY A 264 18.02 -2.11 20.23
CA GLY A 264 18.29 -0.85 20.97
C GLY A 264 17.72 0.39 20.25
N ASN A 265 18.52 1.45 20.11
CA ASN A 265 18.11 2.68 19.41
C ASN A 265 18.12 2.46 17.89
N ARG A 266 16.95 2.07 17.37
CA ARG A 266 16.75 1.74 15.95
C ARG A 266 17.08 2.88 15.01
N THR A 267 16.78 4.13 15.41
CA THR A 267 17.08 5.31 14.60
C THR A 267 18.60 5.52 14.47
N ASP A 268 19.35 5.40 15.57
CA ASP A 268 20.81 5.50 15.52
C ASP A 268 21.43 4.36 14.69
N GLN A 269 20.95 3.12 14.87
CA GLN A 269 21.42 2.00 14.05
C GLN A 269 21.14 2.21 12.57
N PHE A 270 19.96 2.70 12.21
CA PHE A 270 19.64 3.00 10.83
C PHE A 270 20.53 4.11 10.26
N LEU A 271 20.68 5.24 10.97
CA LEU A 271 21.39 6.41 10.44
C LEU A 271 22.91 6.23 10.38
N PHE A 272 23.50 5.48 11.31
CA PHE A 272 24.95 5.42 11.48
C PHE A 272 25.57 4.05 11.19
N GLU A 273 24.78 2.97 11.19
CA GLU A 273 25.30 1.60 11.03
C GLU A 273 24.78 0.96 9.75
N THR A 274 23.48 0.67 9.66
CA THR A 274 22.94 -0.12 8.55
C THR A 274 22.78 0.70 7.28
N LYS A 275 22.30 1.94 7.40
CA LYS A 275 21.94 2.85 6.29
C LYS A 275 21.05 2.19 5.22
N LYS A 276 20.35 1.13 5.60
CA LYS A 276 19.45 0.32 4.77
C LYS A 276 18.08 0.39 5.41
N GLY A 277 17.11 0.90 4.67
CA GLY A 277 15.79 1.17 5.20
C GLY A 277 14.71 1.18 4.12
N PHE A 278 13.47 1.19 4.57
CA PHE A 278 12.29 1.43 3.75
C PHE A 278 11.66 2.80 4.10
N CYS A 279 10.57 3.22 3.45
CA CYS A 279 10.01 4.58 3.62
C CYS A 279 9.77 4.98 5.08
N GLU A 280 9.28 4.06 5.91
CA GLU A 280 9.07 4.28 7.35
C GLU A 280 10.35 4.66 8.12
N HIS A 281 11.52 4.14 7.71
CA HIS A 281 12.81 4.45 8.35
C HIS A 281 13.25 5.87 8.00
N TYR A 282 13.12 6.24 6.73
CA TYR A 282 13.45 7.57 6.24
C TYR A 282 12.51 8.62 6.84
N ALA A 283 11.19 8.39 6.80
CA ALA A 283 10.20 9.30 7.36
C ALA A 283 10.37 9.47 8.88
N SER A 284 10.53 8.36 9.62
CA SER A 284 10.76 8.38 11.07
C SER A 284 12.03 9.16 11.43
N SER A 285 13.17 8.77 10.86
CA SER A 285 14.45 9.43 11.18
C SER A 285 14.50 10.90 10.77
N PHE A 286 13.88 11.26 9.64
CA PHE A 286 13.77 12.64 9.21
C PHE A 286 12.96 13.48 10.21
N VAL A 287 11.77 12.99 10.63
CA VAL A 287 10.94 13.68 11.64
C VAL A 287 11.71 13.85 12.96
N LEU A 288 12.46 12.84 13.39
CA LEU A 288 13.26 12.93 14.61
C LEU A 288 14.36 13.98 14.49
N LEU A 289 15.06 14.08 13.35
CA LEU A 289 16.05 15.13 13.10
C LEU A 289 15.40 16.53 13.19
N MET A 290 14.22 16.72 12.58
CA MET A 290 13.46 17.97 12.66
C MET A 290 13.08 18.33 14.10
N ARG A 291 12.50 17.38 14.85
CA ARG A 291 12.12 17.58 16.25
C ARG A 291 13.31 17.89 17.14
N TYR A 292 14.47 17.23 16.93
CA TYR A 292 15.69 17.54 17.66
C TYR A 292 16.26 18.93 17.36
N ALA A 293 15.93 19.52 16.21
CA ALA A 293 16.24 20.92 15.88
C ALA A 293 15.16 21.90 16.36
N GLY A 294 14.08 21.43 17.01
CA GLY A 294 12.97 22.25 17.49
C GLY A 294 11.92 22.58 16.44
N LEU A 295 11.96 21.95 15.26
CA LEU A 295 10.95 22.14 14.22
C LEU A 295 9.76 21.19 14.48
N PRO A 296 8.49 21.69 14.43
CA PRO A 296 7.33 20.81 14.50
C PRO A 296 7.31 19.90 13.27
N ALA A 297 7.33 18.59 13.50
CA ALA A 297 7.35 17.61 12.42
C ALA A 297 6.55 16.38 12.79
N ARG A 298 5.99 15.71 11.79
CA ARG A 298 5.14 14.51 11.97
C ARG A 298 5.28 13.55 10.80
N VAL A 299 5.01 12.28 11.07
CA VAL A 299 4.95 11.24 10.03
C VAL A 299 3.54 11.24 9.45
N VAL A 300 3.43 11.03 8.14
CA VAL A 300 2.16 10.77 7.46
C VAL A 300 2.24 9.39 6.83
N ILE A 301 1.17 8.61 6.98
CA ILE A 301 1.05 7.29 6.34
C ILE A 301 -0.11 7.31 5.33
N GLY A 302 0.07 6.53 4.27
CA GLY A 302 -0.90 6.42 3.20
C GLY A 302 -0.35 5.62 2.02
N TYR A 303 -0.64 6.09 0.81
CA TYR A 303 -0.11 5.50 -0.42
C TYR A 303 0.50 6.60 -1.28
N GLN A 304 1.47 6.26 -2.12
CA GLN A 304 2.04 7.20 -3.08
C GLN A 304 2.01 6.62 -4.49
N GLY A 305 1.47 7.38 -5.43
CA GLY A 305 1.41 7.03 -6.84
C GLY A 305 0.18 6.21 -7.19
N GLY A 306 0.37 4.92 -7.49
CA GLY A 306 -0.59 4.08 -8.22
C GLY A 306 -0.36 4.11 -9.73
N GLN A 307 -1.29 3.56 -10.50
CA GLN A 307 -1.18 3.48 -11.96
C GLN A 307 -2.56 3.47 -12.63
N MET A 308 -2.58 3.83 -13.92
CA MET A 308 -3.78 3.67 -14.74
C MET A 308 -4.21 2.20 -14.79
N ALA A 309 -5.49 1.94 -14.56
CA ALA A 309 -6.07 0.63 -14.72
C ALA A 309 -5.97 0.15 -16.18
N PRO A 310 -5.91 -1.16 -16.46
CA PRO A 310 -5.80 -1.66 -17.83
C PRO A 310 -6.98 -1.30 -18.74
N ASP A 311 -8.15 -1.03 -18.18
CA ASP A 311 -9.33 -0.58 -18.92
C ASP A 311 -9.30 0.93 -19.25
N GLY A 312 -8.36 1.68 -18.64
CA GLY A 312 -8.21 3.12 -18.78
C GLY A 312 -9.32 3.94 -18.11
N GLN A 313 -10.19 3.32 -17.30
CA GLN A 313 -11.36 3.97 -16.70
C GLN A 313 -11.14 4.41 -15.25
N SER A 314 -10.14 3.83 -14.59
CA SER A 314 -9.83 4.12 -13.19
C SER A 314 -8.33 4.23 -12.95
N TRP A 315 -7.95 4.89 -11.85
CA TRP A 315 -6.60 4.85 -11.33
C TRP A 315 -6.54 3.85 -10.16
N GLU A 316 -5.70 2.83 -10.26
CA GLU A 316 -5.56 1.78 -9.26
C GLU A 316 -4.40 2.08 -8.32
N VAL A 317 -4.67 1.97 -7.01
CA VAL A 317 -3.65 2.01 -5.96
C VAL A 317 -3.66 0.67 -5.24
N ARG A 318 -2.48 0.05 -5.12
CA ARG A 318 -2.30 -1.30 -4.56
C ARG A 318 -1.60 -1.25 -3.21
N GLN A 319 -1.65 -2.35 -2.46
CA GLN A 319 -0.95 -2.48 -1.17
C GLN A 319 0.56 -2.23 -1.30
N LEU A 320 1.17 -2.60 -2.44
CA LEU A 320 2.55 -2.29 -2.79
C LEU A 320 2.87 -0.78 -2.82
N ASP A 321 1.88 0.06 -3.11
CA ASP A 321 2.05 1.52 -3.17
C ASP A 321 2.01 2.18 -1.78
N ALA A 322 1.81 1.40 -0.69
CA ALA A 322 1.85 1.89 0.68
C ALA A 322 3.15 2.67 0.93
N HIS A 323 3.02 3.81 1.61
CA HIS A 323 4.11 4.76 1.77
C HIS A 323 4.00 5.54 3.07
N ALA A 324 5.14 5.98 3.56
CA ALA A 324 5.27 6.88 4.70
C ALA A 324 6.17 8.05 4.32
N TRP A 325 5.74 9.26 4.64
CA TRP A 325 6.48 10.50 4.40
C TRP A 325 6.43 11.40 5.64
N SER A 326 6.96 12.61 5.52
CA SER A 326 7.05 13.55 6.63
C SER A 326 6.37 14.87 6.28
N GLU A 327 5.93 15.59 7.31
CA GLU A 327 5.57 17.00 7.20
C GLU A 327 6.33 17.80 8.23
N VAL A 328 6.73 19.01 7.85
CA VAL A 328 7.36 20.00 8.73
C VAL A 328 6.53 21.27 8.70
N TYR A 329 6.26 21.84 9.86
CA TYR A 329 5.52 23.09 9.93
C TYR A 329 6.45 24.29 9.73
N MET A 330 6.23 25.04 8.66
CA MET A 330 7.00 26.23 8.29
C MET A 330 6.07 27.25 7.63
N ASP A 331 6.32 28.54 7.84
CA ASP A 331 5.55 29.65 7.24
C ASP A 331 4.04 29.58 7.50
N GLY A 332 3.64 29.05 8.66
CA GLY A 332 2.24 28.95 9.06
C GLY A 332 1.49 27.76 8.45
N ILE A 333 2.16 26.89 7.70
CA ILE A 333 1.55 25.73 7.02
C ILE A 333 2.37 24.45 7.23
N TRP A 334 1.70 23.30 7.17
CA TRP A 334 2.37 22.00 7.10
C TRP A 334 2.89 21.79 5.67
N GLN A 335 4.20 21.60 5.54
CA GLN A 335 4.85 21.35 4.26
C GLN A 335 5.28 19.89 4.17
N ARG A 336 4.84 19.20 3.11
CA ARG A 336 5.23 17.82 2.81
C ARG A 336 6.72 17.75 2.45
N VAL A 337 7.43 16.83 3.08
CA VAL A 337 8.81 16.46 2.74
C VAL A 337 8.90 14.94 2.69
N ASP A 338 9.27 14.41 1.53
CA ASP A 338 9.50 12.97 1.36
C ASP A 338 11.00 12.67 1.31
N PRO A 339 11.61 12.21 2.42
CA PRO A 339 13.02 11.83 2.43
C PRO A 339 13.33 10.62 1.53
N THR A 340 12.33 9.79 1.20
CA THR A 340 12.50 8.68 0.25
C THR A 340 12.81 9.21 -1.15
N ALA A 341 12.20 10.31 -1.57
CA ALA A 341 12.46 10.94 -2.86
C ALA A 341 13.93 11.39 -3.02
N ALA A 342 14.65 11.62 -1.91
CA ALA A 342 16.07 11.94 -1.95
C ALA A 342 16.97 10.73 -2.19
N ILE A 343 16.51 9.51 -1.88
CA ILE A 343 17.30 8.27 -1.96
C ILE A 343 16.88 7.37 -3.13
N ALA A 344 15.58 7.29 -3.38
CA ALA A 344 14.99 6.47 -4.44
C ALA A 344 13.98 7.32 -5.24
N PRO A 345 14.44 8.32 -6.01
CA PRO A 345 13.54 9.18 -6.79
C PRO A 345 12.68 8.38 -7.77
N GLN A 346 13.22 7.32 -8.39
CA GLN A 346 12.45 6.48 -9.31
C GLN A 346 11.25 5.81 -8.63
N ARG A 347 11.31 5.52 -7.32
CA ARG A 347 10.16 4.99 -6.57
C ARG A 347 9.00 5.97 -6.54
N VAL A 348 9.26 7.28 -6.52
CA VAL A 348 8.22 8.31 -6.48
C VAL A 348 7.75 8.65 -7.90
N ASP A 349 8.69 8.79 -8.83
CA ASP A 349 8.45 9.21 -10.21
C ASP A 349 7.79 8.10 -11.06
N GLU A 350 8.34 6.89 -10.97
CA GLU A 350 7.89 5.70 -11.72
C GLU A 350 7.00 4.76 -10.89
N GLY A 351 6.85 5.04 -9.59
CA GLY A 351 6.07 4.27 -8.62
C GLY A 351 6.58 2.87 -8.29
N MET A 352 6.02 2.28 -7.24
CA MET A 352 6.57 1.04 -6.64
C MET A 352 6.57 -0.13 -7.61
N GLN A 353 5.50 -0.33 -8.38
CA GLN A 353 5.39 -1.49 -9.26
C GLN A 353 6.52 -1.53 -10.30
N GLN A 354 6.81 -0.40 -10.95
CA GLN A 354 7.87 -0.31 -11.94
C GLN A 354 9.25 -0.34 -11.29
N TYR A 355 9.41 0.35 -10.16
CA TYR A 355 10.63 0.33 -9.37
C TYR A 355 11.04 -1.09 -8.95
N LEU A 356 10.10 -1.90 -8.46
CA LEU A 356 10.33 -3.31 -8.12
C LEU A 356 10.67 -4.19 -9.32
N GLN A 357 10.21 -3.85 -10.52
CA GLN A 357 10.50 -4.60 -11.74
C GLN A 357 11.90 -4.32 -12.29
N GLN A 358 12.40 -3.10 -12.08
CA GLN A 358 13.73 -2.70 -12.54
C GLN A 358 14.83 -3.05 -11.53
N ASN A 359 14.48 -3.11 -10.24
CA ASN A 359 15.44 -3.20 -9.14
C ASN A 359 15.25 -4.48 -8.32
N ASP A 360 15.61 -5.63 -8.91
CA ASP A 360 15.55 -6.95 -8.26
C ASP A 360 16.30 -7.02 -6.91
N HIS A 361 17.27 -6.14 -6.68
CA HIS A 361 18.05 -6.07 -5.43
C HIS A 361 17.28 -5.47 -4.22
N ILE A 362 16.07 -4.92 -4.41
CA ILE A 362 15.22 -4.46 -3.30
C ILE A 362 14.78 -5.63 -2.43
N TRP A 363 14.55 -6.77 -3.09
CA TRP A 363 14.21 -8.04 -2.47
C TRP A 363 15.48 -8.69 -1.92
N GLY A 364 15.46 -9.08 -0.65
CA GLY A 364 16.57 -9.84 -0.07
C GLY A 364 16.77 -11.14 -0.85
N GLU A 365 18.00 -11.69 -0.82
CA GLU A 365 18.42 -12.84 -1.65
C GLU A 365 17.44 -14.03 -1.63
N GLN A 366 16.65 -14.21 -0.57
CA GLN A 366 15.70 -15.30 -0.39
C GLN A 366 14.32 -15.12 -1.09
N THR A 367 13.94 -13.90 -1.51
CA THR A 367 12.58 -13.61 -2.03
C THR A 367 12.48 -13.49 -3.55
N ASN A 368 13.61 -13.54 -4.26
CA ASN A 368 13.70 -13.34 -5.71
C ASN A 368 12.96 -14.38 -6.58
N HIS A 369 12.55 -15.52 -6.02
CA HIS A 369 11.93 -16.59 -6.81
C HIS A 369 10.42 -16.43 -7.04
N PHE A 370 9.69 -15.75 -6.15
CA PHE A 370 8.21 -15.72 -6.19
C PHE A 370 7.64 -14.66 -7.14
N TRP A 371 8.25 -13.46 -7.19
CA TRP A 371 7.80 -12.37 -8.07
C TRP A 371 8.15 -12.60 -9.55
N LYS A 372 9.26 -13.28 -9.85
CA LYS A 372 9.64 -13.64 -11.22
C LYS A 372 8.56 -14.48 -11.94
N GLN A 373 7.78 -15.25 -11.18
CA GLN A 373 6.65 -16.04 -11.70
C GLN A 373 5.37 -15.22 -11.91
N GLN A 374 5.15 -14.15 -11.14
CA GLN A 374 3.97 -13.27 -11.30
C GLN A 374 4.11 -12.28 -12.47
N ASN A 375 5.33 -12.08 -12.98
CA ASN A 375 5.65 -11.12 -14.04
C ASN A 375 5.37 -11.60 -15.48
N PHE A 376 4.79 -12.77 -15.70
CA PHE A 376 4.26 -13.10 -17.03
C PHE A 376 3.07 -12.20 -17.32
N ASN A 377 3.15 -11.37 -18.37
CA ASN A 377 2.07 -10.46 -18.81
C ASN A 377 0.70 -11.15 -18.90
N PHE A 378 0.69 -12.45 -19.23
CA PHE A 378 -0.52 -13.29 -19.23
C PHE A 378 -1.12 -13.49 -17.83
N VAL A 379 -0.30 -13.74 -16.80
CA VAL A 379 -0.72 -13.93 -15.40
C VAL A 379 -1.18 -12.60 -14.80
N LYS A 380 -0.50 -11.49 -15.12
CA LYS A 380 -0.92 -10.13 -14.74
C LYS A 380 -2.32 -9.82 -15.30
N ASN A 381 -2.54 -10.04 -16.59
CA ASN A 381 -3.81 -9.75 -17.25
C ASN A 381 -4.95 -10.65 -16.74
N LEU A 382 -4.70 -11.95 -16.56
CA LEU A 382 -5.70 -12.88 -16.00
C LEU A 382 -6.09 -12.53 -14.56
N ARG A 383 -5.14 -12.10 -13.72
CA ARG A 383 -5.43 -11.69 -12.35
C ARG A 383 -6.20 -10.39 -12.30
N VAL A 384 -5.80 -9.38 -13.07
CA VAL A 384 -6.56 -8.12 -13.13
C VAL A 384 -7.99 -8.41 -13.58
N TRP A 385 -8.18 -9.21 -14.62
CA TRP A 385 -9.53 -9.65 -15.03
C TRP A 385 -10.29 -10.41 -13.93
N SER A 386 -9.61 -11.24 -13.12
CA SER A 386 -10.23 -11.88 -11.95
C SER A 386 -10.67 -10.86 -10.89
N ASP A 387 -9.86 -9.83 -10.63
CA ASP A 387 -10.20 -8.74 -9.70
C ASP A 387 -11.35 -7.88 -10.26
N TYR A 388 -11.52 -7.80 -11.58
CA TYR A 388 -12.65 -7.14 -12.25
C TYR A 388 -13.95 -7.96 -12.20
N LEU A 389 -13.87 -9.29 -12.14
CA LEU A 389 -15.05 -10.17 -12.08
C LEU A 389 -15.55 -10.43 -10.65
N GLY A 390 -14.72 -10.10 -9.64
CA GLY A 390 -15.03 -10.30 -8.22
C GLY A 390 -15.72 -9.12 -7.53
N TYR A 391 -15.81 -7.97 -8.22
CA TYR A 391 -16.56 -6.77 -7.82
C TYR A 391 -17.57 -6.44 -8.91
#